data_AF-A0A527GM68-F1
#
_entry.id   AF-A0A527GM68-F1
#
_cell.length_a   1.000
_cell.length_b   1.000
_cell.length_c   1.000
_cell.angle_alpha   90.00
_cell.angle_beta   90.00
_cell.angle_gamma   90.00
#
_symmetry.space_group_name_H-M   'P 1'
#
loop_
_entity.id
_entity.type
_entity.pdbx_description
1 polymer ?
#
loop_
_entity_poly.entity_id
_entity_poly.type
_entity_poly.pdbx_seq_one_letter_code
_entity_poly.pdbx_strand_id
1 'polypeptide(L)'
;MAGVSRLVAGLAGLLFLGVAPAAAEAASELYLAQTIVTGTGEANREIGFKDCLDKVLVKVSGDQRLTQKPEMLALRNKAADFVQSFRYRDRLEG
;
A
#
# COMPACT_ATOMS: atom_id res chain seq x y z
N MET A 1 18.87 30.96 -42.78
CA MET A 1 18.08 31.12 -41.53
C MET A 1 16.85 30.18 -41.42
N ALA A 2 16.48 29.41 -42.46
CA ALA A 2 15.33 28.50 -42.38
C ALA A 2 15.57 27.19 -41.62
N GLY A 3 16.82 26.68 -41.58
CA GLY A 3 17.16 25.41 -40.91
C GLY A 3 17.12 25.48 -39.38
N VAL A 4 17.60 26.58 -38.79
CA VAL A 4 17.59 26.81 -37.34
C VAL A 4 16.15 26.93 -36.82
N SER A 5 15.27 27.59 -37.58
CA SER A 5 13.85 27.72 -37.23
C SER A 5 13.10 26.40 -37.22
N ARG A 6 13.46 25.45 -38.10
CA ARG A 6 12.85 24.11 -38.15
C ARG A 6 13.33 23.23 -36.99
N LEU A 7 14.61 23.37 -36.60
CA LEU A 7 15.16 22.69 -35.43
C LEU A 7 14.52 23.19 -34.12
N VAL A 8 14.37 24.51 -33.96
CA VAL A 8 13.71 25.10 -32.79
C VAL A 8 12.24 24.69 -32.72
N ALA A 9 11.52 24.68 -33.85
CA ALA A 9 10.14 24.21 -33.90
C ALA A 9 10.00 22.71 -33.58
N GLY A 10 10.92 21.88 -34.06
CA GLY A 10 10.96 20.45 -33.75
C GLY A 10 11.23 20.19 -32.27
N LEU A 11 12.18 20.92 -31.67
CA LEU A 11 12.54 20.78 -30.26
C LEU A 11 11.41 21.26 -29.34
N ALA A 12 10.73 22.36 -29.72
CA ALA A 12 9.52 22.82 -29.04
C ALA A 12 8.39 21.79 -29.12
N GLY A 13 8.17 21.17 -30.29
CA GLY A 13 7.17 20.11 -30.46
C GLY A 13 7.45 18.87 -29.59
N LEU A 14 8.71 18.47 -29.45
CA LEU A 14 9.13 17.38 -28.55
C LEU A 14 8.94 17.71 -27.07
N LEU A 15 9.14 18.96 -26.66
CA LEU A 15 8.86 19.44 -25.31
C LEU A 15 7.36 19.43 -24.98
N PHE A 16 6.48 19.70 -25.96
CA PHE A 16 5.02 19.64 -25.77
C PHE A 16 4.45 18.23 -25.77
N LEU A 17 5.12 17.24 -26.39
CA LEU A 17 4.70 15.84 -26.42
C LEU A 17 5.21 15.00 -25.23
N GLY A 18 6.18 15.52 -24.46
CA GLY A 18 6.94 14.73 -23.49
C GLY A 18 6.45 14.76 -22.03
N VAL A 19 5.43 15.55 -21.69
CA VAL A 19 4.93 15.63 -20.31
C VAL A 19 3.59 14.91 -20.22
N ALA A 20 3.63 13.57 -20.28
CA ALA A 20 2.57 12.81 -19.66
C ALA A 20 2.58 13.18 -18.16
N PRO A 21 1.45 13.53 -17.54
CA PRO A 21 1.41 13.65 -16.09
C PRO A 21 1.84 12.29 -15.54
N ALA A 22 3.00 12.25 -14.88
CA ALA A 22 3.35 11.12 -14.05
C ALA A 22 2.29 11.12 -12.94
N ALA A 23 1.24 10.31 -13.11
CA ALA A 23 0.32 10.03 -12.04
C ALA A 23 1.18 9.40 -10.93
N ALA A 24 1.40 10.16 -9.86
CA ALA A 24 1.97 9.60 -8.65
C ALA A 24 0.95 8.57 -8.16
N GLU A 25 1.21 7.31 -8.47
CA GLU A 25 0.44 6.20 -7.94
C GLU A 25 0.50 6.34 -6.42
N ALA A 26 -0.67 6.52 -5.80
CA ALA A 26 -0.73 6.82 -4.38
C ALA A 26 -0.01 5.68 -3.65
N ALA A 27 1.00 6.02 -2.85
CA ALA A 27 1.80 5.08 -2.07
C ALA A 27 0.96 4.20 -1.11
N SER A 28 -0.35 4.44 -1.03
CA SER A 28 -1.34 3.72 -0.22
C SER A 28 -1.34 2.22 -0.42
N GLU A 29 -0.94 1.71 -1.60
CA GLU A 29 -0.94 0.27 -1.85
C GLU A 29 0.40 -0.43 -1.56
N LEU A 30 1.50 0.31 -1.38
CA LEU A 30 2.83 -0.27 -1.20
C LEU A 30 2.95 -1.11 0.07
N TYR A 31 2.19 -0.75 1.11
CA TYR A 31 2.23 -1.40 2.42
C TYR A 31 0.87 -1.94 2.84
N LEU A 32 0.24 -2.72 1.96
CA LEU A 32 -1.03 -3.39 2.26
C LEU A 32 -0.80 -4.80 2.81
N ALA A 33 -1.61 -5.24 3.77
CA ALA A 33 -1.62 -6.61 4.27
C ALA A 33 -3.02 -7.20 4.18
N GLN A 34 -3.09 -8.47 3.79
CA GLN A 34 -4.33 -9.24 3.76
C GLN A 34 -4.11 -10.60 4.43
N THR A 35 -5.17 -11.12 5.04
CA THR A 35 -5.16 -12.42 5.67
C THR A 35 -6.54 -13.07 5.54
N ILE A 36 -6.57 -14.39 5.51
CA ILE A 36 -7.80 -15.17 5.43
C ILE A 36 -8.22 -15.51 6.85
N VAL A 37 -9.49 -15.24 7.17
CA VAL A 37 -10.08 -15.58 8.47
C VAL A 37 -11.15 -16.65 8.30
N THR A 38 -11.28 -17.55 9.28
CA THR A 38 -12.29 -18.62 9.28
C THR A 38 -13.64 -18.08 9.76
N GLY A 39 -14.31 -17.30 8.91
CA GLY A 39 -15.63 -16.71 9.17
C GLY A 39 -15.60 -15.23 9.58
N THR A 40 -16.77 -14.66 9.85
CA THR A 40 -17.00 -13.20 10.01
C THR A 40 -17.24 -12.76 11.47
N GLY A 41 -17.07 -13.66 12.44
CA GLY A 41 -17.19 -13.35 13.86
C GLY A 41 -16.08 -12.42 14.36
N GLU A 42 -16.34 -11.71 15.45
CA GLU A 42 -15.38 -10.78 16.09
C GLU A 42 -14.07 -11.45 16.47
N ALA A 43 -14.11 -12.63 17.08
CA ALA A 43 -12.92 -13.39 17.44
C ALA A 43 -12.04 -13.69 16.22
N ASN A 44 -12.65 -14.05 15.08
CA ASN A 44 -11.91 -14.30 13.83
C ASN A 44 -11.33 -13.00 13.25
N ARG A 45 -12.08 -11.91 13.35
CA ARG A 45 -11.65 -10.59 12.90
C ARG A 45 -10.46 -10.06 13.67
N GLU A 46 -10.46 -10.19 15.01
CA GLU A 46 -9.33 -9.76 15.85
C GLU A 46 -8.04 -10.52 15.52
N ILE A 47 -8.15 -11.83 15.26
CA ILE A 47 -7.01 -12.62 14.78
C ILE A 47 -6.50 -12.05 13.46
N GLY A 48 -7.42 -11.75 12.54
CA GLY A 48 -7.07 -11.14 11.25
C GLY A 48 -6.37 -9.77 11.38
N PHE A 49 -6.80 -8.93 12.32
CA PHE A 49 -6.16 -7.64 12.58
C PHE A 49 -4.75 -7.79 13.14
N LYS A 50 -4.54 -8.73 14.06
CA LYS A 50 -3.21 -9.04 14.61
C LYS A 50 -2.24 -9.48 13.51
N ASP A 51 -2.67 -10.40 12.67
CA ASP A 51 -1.87 -10.91 11.54
C ASP A 51 -1.54 -9.81 10.53
N CYS A 52 -2.51 -8.96 10.19
CA CYS A 52 -2.28 -7.86 9.25
C CYS A 52 -1.34 -6.80 9.81
N LEU A 53 -1.45 -6.48 11.11
CA LEU A 53 -0.58 -5.53 11.79
C LEU A 53 0.89 -5.97 11.75
N ASP A 54 1.16 -7.25 12.02
CA ASP A 54 2.51 -7.81 11.91
C ASP A 54 3.08 -7.66 10.51
N LYS A 55 2.29 -8.09 9.50
CA LYS A 55 2.71 -8.07 8.10
C LYS A 55 3.01 -6.66 7.63
N VAL A 56 2.15 -5.68 7.95
CA VAL A 56 2.35 -4.29 7.49
C VAL A 56 3.56 -3.66 8.16
N LEU A 57 3.77 -3.86 9.46
CA LEU A 57 4.89 -3.27 10.17
C LEU A 57 6.23 -3.87 9.74
N VAL A 58 6.29 -5.18 9.45
CA VAL A 58 7.47 -5.80 8.84
C VAL A 58 7.73 -5.24 7.43
N LYS A 59 6.68 -5.05 6.61
CA LYS A 59 6.84 -4.47 5.26
C LYS A 59 7.35 -3.03 5.30
N VAL A 60 6.84 -2.21 6.21
CA VAL A 60 7.25 -0.79 6.35
C VAL A 60 8.66 -0.68 6.94
N SER A 61 9.00 -1.50 7.94
CA SER A 61 10.29 -1.39 8.64
C SER A 61 11.44 -2.17 7.99
N GLY A 62 11.13 -3.26 7.28
CA GLY A 62 12.11 -4.22 6.80
C GLY A 62 12.71 -5.14 7.89
N ASP A 63 12.31 -5.00 9.17
CA ASP A 63 12.86 -5.77 10.28
C ASP A 63 11.97 -6.98 10.62
N GLN A 64 12.37 -8.18 10.22
CA GLN A 64 11.65 -9.41 10.55
C GLN A 64 11.63 -9.73 12.06
N ARG A 65 12.62 -9.24 12.81
CA ARG A 65 12.74 -9.48 14.26
C ARG A 65 11.71 -8.70 15.04
N LEU A 66 11.05 -7.71 14.43
CA LEU A 66 10.00 -6.90 15.04
C LEU A 66 8.91 -7.76 15.69
N THR A 67 8.52 -8.86 15.04
CA THR A 67 7.48 -9.79 15.52
C THR A 67 7.81 -10.50 16.84
N GLN A 68 9.08 -10.50 17.25
CA GLN A 68 9.56 -11.10 18.50
C GLN A 68 9.75 -10.07 19.61
N LYS A 69 9.66 -8.78 19.29
CA LYS A 69 9.86 -7.70 20.25
C LYS A 69 8.65 -7.58 21.18
N PRO A 70 8.85 -7.38 22.50
CA PRO A 70 7.75 -7.21 23.45
C PRO A 70 6.78 -6.08 23.09
N GLU A 71 7.30 -5.01 22.49
CA GLU A 71 6.52 -3.87 22.02
C GLU A 71 5.49 -4.29 20.96
N MET A 72 5.85 -5.22 20.07
CA MET A 72 4.90 -5.76 19.09
C MET A 72 3.81 -6.60 19.74
N LEU A 73 4.14 -7.36 20.79
CA LEU A 73 3.12 -8.12 21.52
C LEU A 73 2.08 -7.19 22.16
N ALA A 74 2.52 -6.05 22.71
CA ALA A 74 1.63 -5.05 23.26
C ALA A 74 0.74 -4.41 22.18
N LEU A 75 1.28 -4.14 20.98
CA LEU A 75 0.53 -3.59 19.85
C LEU A 75 -0.50 -4.57 19.29
N ARG A 76 -0.18 -5.86 19.18
CA ARG A 76 -1.12 -6.91 18.73
C ARG A 76 -2.40 -6.93 19.57
N ASN A 77 -2.30 -6.76 20.88
CA ASN A 77 -3.47 -6.74 21.76
C ASN A 77 -4.40 -5.54 21.51
N LYS A 78 -3.89 -4.49 20.85
CA LYS A 78 -4.62 -3.28 20.48
C LYS A 78 -4.82 -3.16 18.97
N ALA A 79 -4.64 -4.25 18.22
CA ALA A 79 -4.67 -4.21 16.75
C ALA A 79 -5.98 -3.65 16.20
N ALA A 80 -7.11 -3.92 16.86
CA ALA A 80 -8.42 -3.38 16.48
C ALA A 80 -8.50 -1.85 16.60
N ASP A 81 -7.80 -1.25 17.57
CA ASP A 81 -7.83 0.20 17.81
C ASP A 81 -7.20 1.01 16.67
N PHE A 82 -6.31 0.36 15.89
CA PHE A 82 -5.68 0.96 14.71
C PHE A 82 -6.52 0.82 13.43
N VAL A 83 -7.66 0.12 13.48
CA VAL A 83 -8.52 -0.12 12.31
C VAL A 83 -9.56 0.98 12.22
N GLN A 84 -9.47 1.78 11.16
CA GLN A 84 -10.49 2.79 10.87
C GLN A 84 -11.78 2.18 10.27
N SER A 85 -11.64 1.22 9.36
CA SER A 85 -12.77 0.51 8.76
C SER A 85 -12.36 -0.88 8.29
N PHE A 86 -13.32 -1.79 8.23
CA PHE A 86 -13.12 -3.14 7.70
C PHE A 86 -14.35 -3.58 6.91
N ARG A 87 -14.13 -4.46 5.93
CA ARG A 87 -15.19 -5.18 5.22
C ARG A 87 -14.79 -6.63 5.05
N TYR A 88 -15.76 -7.53 5.12
CA TYR A 88 -15.55 -8.89 4.65
C TYR A 88 -15.65 -8.90 3.13
N ARG A 89 -14.79 -9.68 2.50
CA ARG A 89 -14.83 -9.96 1.07
C ARG A 89 -14.89 -11.48 0.93
N ASP A 90 -15.87 -12.00 0.22
CA ASP A 90 -15.87 -13.43 -0.08
C ASP A 90 -14.68 -13.72 -0.98
N ARG A 91 -13.98 -14.82 -0.70
CA ARG A 91 -12.87 -15.29 -1.53
C ARG A 91 -13.35 -15.74 -2.91
N LEU A 92 -14.62 -16.15 -3.02
CA LEU A 92 -15.22 -16.64 -4.27
C LEU A 92 -15.87 -15.52 -5.10
N GLU A 93 -15.91 -14.30 -4.59
CA GLU A 93 -16.37 -13.12 -5.34
C GLU A 93 -15.23 -12.62 -6.24
N GLY A 94 -15.28 -13.05 -7.51
CA GLY A 94 -14.45 -12.58 -8.62
C GLY A 94 -15.06 -11.39 -9.33
#